data_AF-A0A643C9K6-F1
#
_entry.id   AF-A0A643C9K6-F1
#
_cell.length_a   1.000
_cell.length_b   1.000
_cell.length_c   1.000
_cell.angle_alpha   90.00
_cell.angle_beta   90.00
_cell.angle_gamma   90.00
#
_symmetry.space_group_name_H-M   'P 1'
#
loop_
_entity.id
_entity.type
_entity.pdbx_description
1 polymer ?
#
loop_
_entity_poly.entity_id
_entity_poly.type
_entity_poly.pdbx_seq_one_letter_code
_entity_poly.pdbx_strand_id
1 'polypeptide(L)'
;MAWNTNLRWRLPVICLLLQVALVVLFGVFVRYDLDADPHWIEKKMSGNVSSDLDNEFYYRYPSNLINADFCVGSVCVAFGAVLGKVSPVQLLIMTLFQVTLFSVNEFILLSLLEVKDAGGSMTIHTFGAYFGLTVTWILYRPNLYQSKDRQSPVYHSDLFAMIGESFHND
;
A
#
# COMPACT_ATOMS: atom_id res chain seq x y z
N MET A 1 -26.33 5.75 9.93
CA MET A 1 -25.20 5.13 10.68
C MET A 1 -25.43 3.63 10.66
N ALA A 2 -24.44 2.81 10.29
CA ALA A 2 -24.64 1.36 10.25
C ALA A 2 -24.98 0.87 11.66
N TRP A 3 -26.21 0.41 11.85
CA TRP A 3 -26.73 -0.04 13.16
C TRP A 3 -26.01 -1.28 13.70
N ASN A 4 -25.19 -1.94 12.89
CA ASN A 4 -24.43 -3.12 13.26
C ASN A 4 -22.94 -2.95 12.93
N THR A 5 -22.14 -2.71 13.96
CA THR A 5 -20.68 -2.66 13.92
C THR A 5 -20.02 -4.01 14.18
N ASN A 6 -20.81 -5.08 14.38
CA ASN A 6 -20.27 -6.41 14.63
C ASN A 6 -19.58 -6.95 13.36
N LEU A 7 -18.26 -7.13 13.46
CA LEU A 7 -17.42 -7.61 12.37
C LEU A 7 -17.08 -9.11 12.46
N ARG A 8 -17.62 -9.84 13.46
CA ARG A 8 -17.25 -11.23 13.77
C ARG A 8 -17.26 -12.18 12.57
N TRP A 9 -18.19 -11.97 11.63
CA TRP A 9 -18.25 -12.75 10.40
C TRP A 9 -17.86 -11.95 9.16
N ARG A 10 -18.19 -10.65 9.13
CA ARG A 10 -17.96 -9.80 7.95
C ARG A 10 -16.48 -9.63 7.64
N LEU A 11 -15.66 -9.34 8.65
CA LEU A 11 -14.24 -9.10 8.45
C LEU A 11 -13.49 -10.39 8.06
N PRO A 12 -13.62 -11.53 8.79
CA PRO A 12 -12.91 -12.74 8.41
C PRO A 12 -13.29 -13.27 7.03
N VAL A 13 -14.59 -13.24 6.67
CA VAL A 13 -15.05 -13.70 5.35
C VAL A 13 -14.43 -12.85 4.24
N ILE A 14 -14.43 -11.53 4.37
CA ILE A 14 -13.84 -10.64 3.36
C ILE A 14 -12.32 -10.85 3.26
N CYS A 15 -11.62 -10.95 4.39
CA CYS A 15 -10.18 -11.22 4.37
C CYS A 15 -9.86 -12.56 3.68
N LEU A 16 -10.61 -13.63 3.97
CA LEU A 16 -10.41 -14.93 3.34
C LEU A 16 -10.70 -14.90 1.83
N LEU A 17 -11.78 -14.22 1.42
CA LEU A 17 -12.10 -14.05 -0.01
C LEU A 17 -11.00 -13.29 -0.75
N LEU A 18 -10.50 -12.18 -0.17
CA LEU A 18 -9.41 -11.42 -0.76
C LEU A 18 -8.11 -12.21 -0.80
N GLN A 19 -7.80 -12.97 0.26
CA GLN A 19 -6.60 -13.81 0.30
C GLN A 19 -6.65 -14.92 -0.75
N VAL A 20 -7.79 -15.62 -0.88
CA VAL A 20 -7.94 -16.68 -1.91
C VAL A 20 -7.84 -16.08 -3.31
N ALA A 21 -8.47 -14.92 -3.55
CA ALA A 21 -8.35 -14.22 -4.82
C ALA A 21 -6.89 -13.84 -5.13
N LEU A 22 -6.15 -13.31 -4.14
CA LEU A 22 -4.72 -13.01 -4.28
C LEU A 22 -3.90 -14.26 -4.59
N VAL A 23 -4.12 -15.37 -3.90
CA VAL A 23 -3.41 -16.65 -4.16
C VAL A 23 -3.66 -17.13 -5.59
N VAL A 24 -4.91 -17.08 -6.06
CA VAL A 24 -5.25 -17.48 -7.44
C VAL A 24 -4.59 -16.54 -8.45
N LEU A 25 -4.70 -15.22 -8.27
CA LEU A 25 -4.07 -14.24 -9.16
C LEU A 25 -2.55 -14.38 -9.19
N PHE A 26 -1.92 -14.60 -8.04
CA PHE A 26 -0.49 -14.82 -7.92
C PHE A 26 -0.07 -16.08 -8.68
N GLY A 27 -0.79 -17.19 -8.47
CA GLY A 27 -0.55 -18.44 -9.19
C GLY A 27 -0.74 -18.32 -10.70
N VAL A 28 -1.69 -17.49 -11.16
CA VAL A 28 -1.94 -17.30 -12.60
C VAL A 28 -0.93 -16.36 -13.24
N PHE A 29 -0.66 -15.20 -12.65
CA PHE A 29 0.04 -14.09 -13.31
C PHE A 29 1.47 -13.86 -12.83
N VAL A 30 1.82 -14.20 -11.58
CA VAL A 30 3.15 -13.93 -11.05
C VAL A 30 4.10 -15.06 -11.39
N ARG A 31 5.27 -14.71 -11.92
CA ARG A 31 6.35 -15.63 -12.29
C ARG A 31 7.67 -15.09 -11.78
N TYR A 32 8.59 -16.00 -11.51
CA TYR A 32 9.97 -15.70 -11.13
C TYR A 32 10.88 -16.00 -12.32
N ASP A 33 11.87 -15.13 -12.53
CA ASP A 33 12.92 -15.38 -13.52
C ASP A 33 13.86 -16.50 -13.04
N LEU A 34 14.57 -17.12 -13.98
CA LEU A 34 15.54 -18.19 -13.70
C LEU A 34 16.64 -17.77 -12.73
N ASP A 35 16.94 -16.47 -12.66
CA ASP A 35 17.97 -15.96 -11.77
C ASP A 35 17.53 -15.90 -10.30
N ALA A 36 16.23 -16.11 -10.03
CA ALA A 36 15.66 -16.33 -8.70
C ALA A 36 15.62 -17.82 -8.28
N ASP A 37 16.07 -18.74 -9.17
CA ASP A 37 16.02 -20.18 -8.93
C ASP A 37 17.11 -20.61 -7.91
N PRO A 38 16.81 -21.47 -6.92
CA PRO A 38 17.83 -22.04 -6.03
C PRO A 38 19.00 -22.74 -6.73
N HIS A 39 18.84 -23.22 -7.98
CA HIS A 39 19.92 -23.80 -8.78
C HIS A 39 20.91 -22.77 -9.38
N TRP A 40 20.75 -21.47 -9.11
CA TRP A 40 21.63 -20.41 -9.61
C TRP A 40 23.12 -20.67 -9.31
N ILE A 41 23.43 -21.37 -8.21
CA ILE A 41 24.81 -21.72 -7.80
C ILE A 41 25.51 -22.55 -8.89
N GLU A 42 24.80 -23.50 -9.49
CA GLU A 42 25.35 -24.34 -10.58
C GLU A 42 25.56 -23.53 -11.86
N LYS A 43 24.63 -22.62 -12.17
CA LYS A 43 24.74 -21.68 -13.30
C LYS A 43 25.92 -20.71 -13.12
N LYS A 44 26.16 -20.23 -11.90
CA LYS A 44 27.34 -19.40 -11.58
C LYS A 44 28.64 -20.16 -11.79
N MET A 45 28.72 -21.40 -11.28
CA MET A 45 29.90 -22.26 -11.44
C MET A 45 30.16 -22.64 -12.89
N SER A 46 29.11 -22.88 -13.68
CA SER A 46 29.22 -23.23 -15.11
C SER A 46 29.47 -22.00 -16.01
N GLY A 47 29.00 -20.81 -15.61
CA GLY A 47 28.97 -19.61 -16.45
C GLY A 47 30.20 -18.69 -16.35
N ASN A 48 31.23 -19.08 -15.60
CA ASN A 48 32.39 -18.23 -15.29
C ASN A 48 31.99 -16.87 -14.66
N VAL A 49 30.89 -16.85 -13.90
CA VAL A 49 30.38 -15.66 -13.21
C VAL A 49 31.13 -15.51 -11.88
N SER A 50 31.82 -14.39 -11.69
CA SER A 50 32.71 -14.18 -10.55
C SER A 50 32.00 -13.61 -9.32
N SER A 51 30.87 -12.92 -9.50
CA SER A 51 30.18 -12.22 -8.41
C SER A 51 28.67 -12.51 -8.38
N ASP A 52 28.09 -12.46 -7.18
CA ASP A 52 26.62 -12.58 -7.02
C ASP A 52 25.91 -11.29 -7.42
N LEU A 53 26.62 -10.15 -7.48
CA LEU A 53 26.08 -8.86 -7.89
C LEU A 53 25.73 -8.82 -9.38
N ASP A 54 26.30 -9.72 -10.18
CA ASP A 54 25.96 -9.88 -11.59
C ASP A 54 24.59 -10.58 -11.78
N ASN A 55 23.99 -11.10 -10.70
CA ASN A 55 22.66 -11.69 -10.75
C ASN A 55 21.57 -10.60 -10.70
N GLU A 56 20.79 -10.50 -11.79
CA GLU A 56 19.72 -9.52 -11.97
C GLU A 56 18.62 -9.61 -10.89
N PHE A 57 18.44 -10.78 -10.26
CA PHE A 57 17.54 -10.96 -9.13
C PHE A 57 17.75 -9.90 -8.03
N TYR A 58 19.01 -9.59 -7.71
CA TYR A 58 19.34 -8.62 -6.66
C TYR A 58 18.90 -7.19 -6.98
N TYR A 59 18.73 -6.85 -8.26
CA TYR A 59 18.24 -5.54 -8.68
C TYR A 59 16.73 -5.53 -8.95
N ARG A 60 16.20 -6.62 -9.52
CA ARG A 60 14.84 -6.67 -10.08
C ARG A 60 13.79 -7.15 -9.09
N TYR A 61 14.14 -8.04 -8.16
CA TYR A 61 13.19 -8.48 -7.15
C TYR A 61 12.85 -7.37 -6.13
N PRO A 62 13.83 -6.61 -5.61
CA PRO A 62 13.53 -5.48 -4.74
C PRO A 62 12.67 -4.41 -5.43
N SER A 63 12.89 -4.12 -6.72
CA SER A 63 12.18 -3.03 -7.40
C SER A 63 10.66 -3.24 -7.48
N ASN A 64 10.20 -4.47 -7.76
CA ASN A 64 8.77 -4.79 -7.77
C ASN A 64 8.12 -4.60 -6.38
N LEU A 65 8.82 -5.01 -5.33
CA LEU A 65 8.34 -4.86 -3.96
C LEU A 65 8.36 -3.39 -3.51
N ILE A 66 9.40 -2.65 -3.86
CA ILE A 66 9.52 -1.21 -3.59
C ILE A 66 8.37 -0.44 -4.24
N ASN A 67 8.04 -0.73 -5.51
CA ASN A 67 6.92 -0.08 -6.19
C ASN A 67 5.57 -0.44 -5.56
N ALA A 68 5.41 -1.69 -5.11
CA ALA A 68 4.23 -2.09 -4.35
C ALA A 68 4.11 -1.32 -3.02
N ASP A 69 5.23 -1.12 -2.32
CA ASP A 69 5.27 -0.33 -1.08
C ASP A 69 5.00 1.16 -1.33
N PHE A 70 5.44 1.74 -2.45
CA PHE A 70 5.05 3.09 -2.85
C PHE A 70 3.55 3.22 -3.09
N CYS A 71 2.94 2.25 -3.75
CA CYS A 71 1.49 2.19 -3.93
C CYS A 71 0.76 2.14 -2.58
N VAL A 72 1.21 1.26 -1.67
CA VAL A 72 0.67 1.17 -0.30
C VAL A 72 0.91 2.46 0.49
N GLY A 73 2.04 3.14 0.28
CA GLY A 73 2.34 4.45 0.84
C GLY A 73 1.25 5.47 0.51
N SER A 74 0.77 5.49 -0.74
CA SER A 74 -0.36 6.35 -1.12
C SER A 74 -1.65 6.00 -0.38
N VAL A 75 -1.92 4.71 -0.15
CA VAL A 75 -3.06 4.24 0.65
C VAL A 75 -2.93 4.67 2.12
N CYS A 76 -1.71 4.64 2.69
CA CYS A 76 -1.44 5.15 4.03
C CYS A 76 -1.69 6.66 4.15
N VAL A 77 -1.33 7.45 3.12
CA VAL A 77 -1.67 8.89 3.06
C VAL A 77 -3.18 9.08 3.07
N ALA A 78 -3.92 8.34 2.23
CA ALA A 78 -5.39 8.42 2.19
C ALA A 78 -6.04 7.95 3.50
N PHE A 79 -5.47 6.92 4.14
CA PHE A 79 -5.91 6.41 5.43
C PHE A 79 -5.87 7.50 6.51
N GLY A 80 -4.86 8.36 6.50
CA GLY A 80 -4.77 9.51 7.43
C GLY A 80 -6.01 10.43 7.39
N ALA A 81 -6.60 10.64 6.21
CA ALA A 81 -7.81 11.48 6.08
C ALA A 81 -9.06 10.85 6.72
N VAL A 82 -9.20 9.52 6.58
CA VAL A 82 -10.36 8.75 7.05
C VAL A 82 -10.17 8.12 8.45
N LEU A 83 -8.99 8.31 9.06
CA LEU A 83 -8.61 7.73 10.34
C LEU A 83 -9.69 7.93 11.42
N GLY A 84 -10.00 6.86 12.15
CA GLY A 84 -10.99 6.85 13.24
C GLY A 84 -12.46 6.96 12.80
N LYS A 85 -12.74 7.09 11.50
CA LYS A 85 -14.12 7.26 10.99
C LYS A 85 -14.62 6.04 10.22
N VAL A 86 -13.73 5.25 9.63
CA VAL A 86 -14.09 4.10 8.78
C VAL A 86 -13.82 2.76 9.46
N SER A 87 -14.59 1.73 9.10
CA SER A 87 -14.35 0.36 9.57
C SER A 87 -13.21 -0.32 8.78
N PRO A 88 -12.57 -1.38 9.33
CA PRO A 88 -11.56 -2.15 8.61
C PRO A 88 -12.04 -2.69 7.25
N VAL A 89 -13.31 -3.09 7.16
CA VAL A 89 -13.91 -3.55 5.89
C VAL A 89 -13.97 -2.42 4.86
N GLN A 90 -14.32 -1.19 5.29
CA GLN A 90 -14.32 -0.04 4.39
C GLN A 90 -12.91 0.34 3.95
N LEU A 91 -11.91 0.16 4.81
CA LEU A 91 -10.50 0.35 4.45
C LEU A 91 -10.07 -0.67 3.38
N LEU A 92 -10.38 -1.95 3.53
CA LEU A 92 -10.08 -2.96 2.51
C LEU A 92 -10.70 -2.61 1.14
N ILE A 93 -11.96 -2.16 1.14
CA ILE A 93 -12.64 -1.74 -0.10
C ILE A 93 -11.96 -0.49 -0.69
N MET A 94 -11.65 0.51 0.14
CA MET A 94 -10.93 1.71 -0.29
C MET A 94 -9.58 1.35 -0.92
N THR A 95 -8.80 0.46 -0.28
CA THR A 95 -7.50 -0.01 -0.77
C THR A 95 -7.62 -0.67 -2.13
N LEU A 96 -8.61 -1.55 -2.37
CA LEU A 96 -8.78 -2.21 -3.67
C LEU A 96 -8.97 -1.21 -4.82
N PHE A 97 -9.83 -0.20 -4.61
CA PHE A 97 -10.04 0.84 -5.61
C PHE A 97 -8.83 1.74 -5.76
N GLN A 98 -8.24 2.17 -4.65
CA GLN A 98 -7.12 3.11 -4.66
C GLN A 98 -5.87 2.50 -5.30
N VAL A 99 -5.55 1.22 -5.03
CA VAL A 99 -4.40 0.52 -5.66
C VAL A 99 -4.58 0.48 -7.19
N THR A 100 -5.78 0.13 -7.66
CA THR A 100 -6.07 0.08 -9.10
C THR A 100 -5.92 1.46 -9.74
N LEU A 101 -6.48 2.50 -9.10
CA LEU A 101 -6.38 3.87 -9.59
C LEU A 101 -4.95 4.43 -9.53
N PHE A 102 -4.18 4.06 -8.49
CA PHE A 102 -2.77 4.39 -8.37
C PHE A 102 -1.99 3.82 -9.54
N SER A 103 -2.12 2.52 -9.85
CA SER A 103 -1.40 1.89 -10.96
C SER A 103 -1.74 2.52 -12.31
N VAL A 104 -3.01 2.87 -12.54
CA VAL A 104 -3.42 3.58 -13.76
C VAL A 104 -2.82 4.99 -13.81
N ASN A 105 -2.87 5.73 -12.70
CA ASN A 105 -2.31 7.08 -12.61
C ASN A 105 -0.79 7.09 -12.81
N GLU A 106 -0.08 6.17 -12.16
CA GLU A 106 1.36 5.98 -12.30
C GLU A 106 1.75 5.65 -13.74
N PHE A 107 1.04 4.71 -14.38
CA PHE A 107 1.27 4.37 -15.79
C PHE A 107 1.07 5.58 -16.72
N ILE A 108 0.00 6.35 -16.52
CA ILE A 108 -0.26 7.55 -17.33
C ILE A 108 0.86 8.59 -17.13
N LEU A 109 1.22 8.90 -15.89
CA LEU A 109 2.20 9.94 -15.59
C LEU A 109 3.61 9.54 -16.04
N LEU A 110 4.08 8.35 -15.65
CA LEU A 110 5.47 7.94 -15.85
C LEU A 110 5.71 7.35 -17.24
N SER A 111 4.75 6.61 -17.81
CA SER A 111 4.94 5.93 -19.11
C SER A 111 4.37 6.71 -20.30
N LEU A 112 3.23 7.39 -20.15
CA LEU A 112 2.60 8.10 -21.29
C LEU A 112 3.00 9.58 -21.36
N LEU A 113 3.12 10.24 -20.21
CA LEU A 113 3.44 11.67 -20.12
C LEU A 113 4.92 11.94 -19.82
N GLU A 114 5.72 10.90 -19.58
CA GLU A 114 7.17 10.97 -19.29
C GLU A 114 7.52 11.91 -18.12
N VAL A 115 6.61 12.00 -17.14
CA VAL A 115 6.80 12.83 -15.95
C VAL A 115 7.86 12.22 -15.04
N LYS A 116 8.72 13.06 -14.47
CA LYS A 116 9.73 12.64 -13.49
C LYS A 116 9.22 12.89 -12.07
N ASP A 117 8.90 11.82 -11.36
CA ASP A 117 8.40 11.88 -9.98
C ASP A 117 9.08 10.83 -9.09
N ALA A 118 10.41 10.82 -9.06
CA ALA A 118 11.20 9.81 -8.35
C ALA A 118 10.87 9.70 -6.85
N GLY A 119 10.46 10.80 -6.21
CA GLY A 119 10.05 10.82 -4.80
C GLY A 119 8.56 10.62 -4.56
N GLY A 120 7.76 10.40 -5.62
CA GLY A 120 6.32 10.17 -5.49
C GLY A 120 5.50 11.38 -5.03
N SER A 121 6.01 12.59 -5.17
CA SER A 121 5.32 13.81 -4.75
C SER A 121 3.94 13.96 -5.41
N MET A 122 3.82 13.57 -6.68
CA MET A 122 2.57 13.62 -7.44
C MET A 122 1.80 12.29 -7.35
N THR A 123 2.48 11.19 -7.67
CA THR A 123 1.90 9.85 -7.79
C THR A 123 1.51 9.24 -6.44
N ILE A 124 2.26 9.50 -5.37
CA ILE A 124 2.00 8.96 -4.03
C ILE A 124 1.26 9.98 -3.16
N HIS A 125 1.92 11.10 -2.85
CA HIS A 125 1.44 12.05 -1.83
C HIS A 125 0.25 12.87 -2.30
N THR A 126 0.38 13.54 -3.45
CA THR A 126 -0.69 14.39 -4.00
C THR A 126 -1.92 13.55 -4.33
N PHE A 127 -1.74 12.46 -5.09
CA PHE A 127 -2.81 11.54 -5.41
C PHE A 127 -3.47 10.96 -4.16
N GLY A 128 -2.70 10.42 -3.21
CA GLY A 128 -3.22 9.82 -1.98
C GLY A 128 -3.97 10.82 -1.09
N ALA A 129 -3.44 12.04 -0.95
CA ALA A 129 -4.07 13.08 -0.14
C ALA A 129 -5.41 13.52 -0.73
N TYR A 130 -5.46 13.85 -2.03
CA TYR A 130 -6.71 14.27 -2.67
C TYR A 130 -7.72 13.12 -2.78
N PHE A 131 -7.26 11.89 -3.00
CA PHE A 131 -8.13 10.72 -2.93
C PHE A 131 -8.77 10.57 -1.53
N GLY A 132 -7.96 10.58 -0.47
CA GLY A 132 -8.43 10.46 0.91
C GLY A 132 -9.35 11.61 1.36
N LEU A 133 -9.05 12.85 0.94
CA LEU A 133 -9.92 14.01 1.18
C LEU A 133 -11.26 13.88 0.46
N THR A 134 -11.25 13.41 -0.80
CA THR A 134 -12.48 13.15 -1.56
C THR A 134 -13.33 12.08 -0.89
N VAL A 135 -12.70 10.98 -0.44
CA VAL A 135 -13.40 9.93 0.31
C VAL A 135 -13.97 10.47 1.63
N THR A 136 -13.18 11.25 2.38
CA THR A 136 -13.65 11.88 3.63
C THR A 136 -14.83 12.84 3.39
N TRP A 137 -14.80 13.59 2.28
CA TRP A 137 -15.88 14.50 1.90
C TRP A 137 -17.16 13.74 1.56
N ILE A 138 -17.06 12.66 0.77
CA ILE A 138 -18.20 11.79 0.46
C ILE A 138 -18.74 11.12 1.73
N LEU A 139 -17.87 10.74 2.67
CA LEU A 139 -18.22 10.12 3.95
C LEU A 139 -18.53 11.13 5.06
N TYR A 140 -18.84 12.39 4.72
CA TYR A 140 -19.12 13.44 5.68
C TYR A 140 -20.15 13.02 6.74
N ARG A 141 -19.87 13.35 8.00
CA ARG A 141 -20.72 13.03 9.16
C ARG A 141 -21.14 14.31 9.88
N PRO A 142 -22.42 14.74 9.81
CA PRO A 142 -22.88 15.98 10.45
C PRO A 142 -22.77 15.94 11.98
N ASN A 143 -22.87 14.75 12.59
CA ASN A 143 -22.80 14.57 14.04
C ASN A 143 -21.40 14.19 14.55
N LEU A 144 -20.33 14.45 13.78
CA LEU A 144 -18.96 14.05 14.15
C LEU A 144 -18.47 14.75 15.43
N TYR A 145 -19.01 15.92 15.76
CA TYR A 145 -18.66 16.67 16.97
C TYR A 145 -18.92 15.87 18.27
N GLN A 146 -19.82 14.88 18.24
CA GLN A 146 -20.15 14.05 19.39
C GLN A 146 -18.98 13.14 19.84
N SER A 147 -17.98 12.93 18.98
CA SER A 147 -16.77 12.15 19.28
C SER A 147 -15.51 13.02 19.39
N LYS A 148 -15.65 14.36 19.50
CA LYS A 148 -14.53 15.31 19.51
C LYS A 148 -13.57 15.08 20.68
N ASP A 149 -14.08 14.62 21.82
CA ASP A 149 -13.32 14.29 23.02
C ASP A 149 -12.25 13.21 22.77
N ARG A 150 -12.47 12.32 21.80
CA ARG A 150 -11.55 11.22 21.45
C ARG A 150 -10.66 11.52 20.24
N GLN A 151 -10.71 12.75 19.72
CA GLN A 151 -9.91 13.20 18.58
C GLN A 151 -8.65 13.98 18.98
N SER A 152 -8.32 14.00 20.28
CA SER A 152 -7.13 14.66 20.81
C SER A 152 -6.13 13.63 21.36
N PRO A 153 -4.82 13.91 21.28
CA PRO A 153 -3.81 13.01 21.83
C PRO A 153 -3.71 13.11 23.35
N VAL A 154 -3.00 12.14 23.93
CA VAL A 154 -2.46 12.16 25.30
C VAL A 154 -0.95 11.93 25.23
N TYR A 155 -0.21 12.26 26.30
CA TYR A 155 1.26 12.19 26.33
C TYR A 155 1.84 10.87 25.78
N HIS A 156 1.28 9.73 26.21
CA HIS A 156 1.75 8.43 25.73
C HIS A 156 1.43 8.16 24.26
N SER A 157 0.31 8.65 23.73
CA SER A 157 0.00 8.48 22.31
C SER A 157 0.90 9.35 21.43
N ASP A 158 1.30 10.53 21.89
CA ASP A 158 2.27 11.38 21.17
C ASP A 158 3.66 10.75 21.16
N LEU A 159 4.10 10.13 22.26
CA LEU A 159 5.35 9.36 22.28
C LEU A 159 5.32 8.22 21.24
N PHE A 160 4.21 7.48 21.12
CA PHE A 160 4.08 6.45 20.10
C PHE A 160 4.02 7.03 18.67
N ALA A 161 3.43 8.21 18.48
CA ALA A 161 3.42 8.88 17.19
C ALA A 161 4.82 9.35 16.77
N MET A 162 5.62 9.86 17.72
CA MET A 162 7.01 10.28 17.46
C MET A 162 7.91 9.13 17.02
N ILE A 163 7.68 7.90 17.49
CA ILE A 163 8.41 6.72 17.00
C ILE A 163 8.21 6.58 15.49
N GLY A 164 6.97 6.71 15.01
CA GLY A 164 6.67 6.64 13.58
C GLY A 164 7.28 7.79 12.78
N GLU A 165 7.33 8.99 13.35
CA GLU A 165 7.94 10.17 12.73
C GLU A 165 9.46 10.06 12.60
N SER A 166 10.14 9.51 13.62
CA SER A 166 11.59 9.33 13.56
C SER A 166 12.01 8.38 12.44
N PHE A 167 11.32 7.25 12.26
CA PHE A 167 11.59 6.32 11.15
C PHE A 167 11.21 6.87 9.76
N HIS A 168 10.48 7.98 9.68
CA HIS A 168 10.15 8.61 8.39
C HIS A 168 11.27 9.55 7.89
N ASN A 169 12.06 10.13 8.81
CA ASN A 169 13.08 11.12 8.47
C ASN A 169 14.51 10.55 8.34
N ASP A 170 14.70 9.26 8.62
CA ASP A 170 15.97 8.52 8.45
C ASP A 170 16.00 7.76 7.11
#